data_AF-A0A4Q8L0J0-F1
#
_entry.id   AF-A0A4Q8L0J0-F1
#
_cell.length_a   1.000
_cell.length_b   1.000
_cell.length_c   1.000
_cell.angle_alpha   90.00
_cell.angle_beta   90.00
_cell.angle_gamma   90.00
#
_symmetry.space_group_name_H-M   'P 1'
#
loop_
_entity.id
_entity.type
_entity.pdbx_description
1 polymer ?
#
loop_
_entity_poly.entity_id
_entity_poly.type
_entity_poly.pdbx_seq_one_letter_code
_entity_poly.pdbx_strand_id
1 'polypeptide(L)'
;MRVIIDYPKPIKQLSSQKLPLLVDGKIAGTVTQGKILSLSITQPSVSLSVRGDKKSAIQVKEGDKVQIVENSKYFTLYYLSLAILPIVFLFDLPTLVKTILLVLALAITLLGHLIFPKYIIRREKSSDH
;
A
#
# COMPACT_ATOMS: atom_id res chain seq x y z
N MET A 1 24.72 0.43 10.22
CA MET A 1 23.56 1.22 9.78
C MET A 1 22.35 0.34 9.51
N ARG A 2 21.32 0.46 10.34
CA ARG A 2 20.08 -0.31 10.23
C ARG A 2 18.87 0.61 10.32
N VAL A 3 17.81 0.25 9.62
CA VAL A 3 16.47 0.86 9.66
C VAL A 3 15.50 -0.21 10.15
N ILE A 4 14.62 0.15 11.08
CA ILE A 4 13.61 -0.76 11.62
C ILE A 4 12.31 -0.49 10.88
N ILE A 5 11.73 -1.53 10.28
CA ILE A 5 10.52 -1.43 9.47
C ILE A 5 9.43 -2.24 10.15
N ASP A 6 8.38 -1.56 10.57
CA ASP A 6 7.16 -2.17 11.07
C ASP A 6 6.09 -2.21 9.96
N TYR A 7 5.46 -3.36 9.79
CA TYR A 7 4.28 -3.52 8.94
C TYR A 7 3.16 -4.13 9.79
N PRO A 8 2.37 -3.30 10.49
CA PRO A 8 1.38 -3.81 11.42
C PRO A 8 0.29 -4.63 10.73
N LYS A 9 -0.21 -5.63 11.45
CA LYS A 9 -1.34 -6.43 10.99
C LYS A 9 -2.65 -5.73 11.37
N PRO A 10 -3.53 -5.37 10.41
CA PRO A 10 -4.84 -4.85 10.76
C PRO A 10 -5.67 -5.97 11.38
N ILE A 11 -6.49 -5.57 12.36
CA ILE A 11 -7.19 -6.42 13.34
C ILE A 11 -8.05 -7.54 12.68
N LYS A 12 -8.38 -7.43 11.39
CA LYS A 12 -9.31 -8.33 10.67
C LYS A 12 -8.69 -9.14 9.52
N GLN A 13 -7.38 -9.10 9.29
CA GLN A 13 -6.77 -9.82 8.14
C GLN A 13 -6.25 -11.20 8.58
N LEU A 14 -6.74 -12.28 7.97
CA LEU A 14 -6.35 -13.67 8.31
C LEU A 14 -5.04 -14.11 7.64
N SER A 15 -4.67 -13.46 6.52
CA SER A 15 -3.48 -13.78 5.72
C SER A 15 -2.33 -12.81 6.03
N SER A 16 -1.11 -13.33 6.17
CA SER A 16 0.11 -12.53 6.28
C SER A 16 0.61 -12.14 4.89
N GLN A 17 0.42 -10.88 4.52
CA GLN A 17 0.94 -10.37 3.26
C GLN A 17 2.46 -10.15 3.35
N LYS A 18 3.18 -10.54 2.28
CA LYS A 18 4.62 -10.29 2.12
C LYS A 18 4.81 -9.10 1.18
N LEU A 19 5.63 -8.14 1.61
CA LEU A 19 5.87 -6.91 0.89
C LEU A 19 7.37 -6.76 0.57
N PRO A 20 7.78 -6.89 -0.70
CA PRO A 20 9.17 -6.68 -1.10
C PRO A 20 9.49 -5.18 -1.02
N LEU A 21 10.56 -4.86 -0.32
CA LEU A 21 11.04 -3.50 -0.12
C LEU A 21 12.25 -3.23 -1.00
N LEU A 22 12.29 -2.02 -1.54
CA LEU A 22 13.38 -1.53 -2.37
C LEU A 22 14.15 -0.47 -1.59
N VAL A 23 15.48 -0.55 -1.63
CA VAL A 23 16.40 0.50 -1.19
C VAL A 23 17.12 0.99 -2.43
N ASP A 24 16.99 2.28 -2.73
CA ASP A 24 17.55 2.92 -3.92
C ASP A 24 17.22 2.14 -5.22
N GLY A 25 16.00 1.63 -5.30
CA GLY A 25 15.49 0.87 -6.46
C GLY A 25 15.91 -0.61 -6.51
N LYS A 26 16.76 -1.09 -5.60
CA LYS A 26 17.18 -2.51 -5.52
C LYS A 26 16.43 -3.25 -4.42
N ILE A 27 16.09 -4.51 -4.64
CA ILE A 27 15.42 -5.35 -3.63
C ILE A 27 16.37 -5.55 -2.45
N ALA A 28 15.97 -5.05 -1.29
CA ALA A 28 16.77 -5.09 -0.07
C ALA A 28 16.20 -6.03 1.00
N GLY A 29 14.92 -6.38 0.90
CA GLY A 29 14.29 -7.32 1.82
C GLY A 29 12.80 -7.50 1.53
N THR A 30 12.15 -8.37 2.30
CA THR A 30 10.69 -8.57 2.26
C THR A 30 10.15 -8.49 3.67
N VAL A 31 9.32 -7.48 3.96
CA VAL A 31 8.64 -7.38 5.25
C VAL A 31 7.37 -8.21 5.20
N THR A 32 7.10 -8.96 6.27
CA THR A 32 5.86 -9.73 6.40
C THR A 32 4.96 -9.01 7.39
N GLN A 33 3.68 -8.93 7.08
CA GLN A 33 2.69 -8.27 7.92
C GLN A 33 2.64 -8.87 9.33
N GLY A 34 2.62 -8.01 10.35
CA GLY A 34 2.73 -8.36 11.76
C GLY A 34 4.16 -8.69 12.22
N LYS A 35 5.18 -8.52 11.37
CA LYS A 35 6.59 -8.71 11.72
C LYS A 35 7.38 -7.45 11.47
N ILE A 36 8.33 -7.22 12.37
CA ILE A 36 9.33 -6.16 12.24
C ILE A 36 10.50 -6.70 11.43
N LEU A 37 10.95 -5.93 10.43
CA LEU A 37 12.13 -6.23 9.64
C LEU A 37 13.22 -5.20 9.96
N SER A 38 14.42 -5.67 10.30
CA SER A 38 15.59 -4.79 10.38
C SER A 38 16.35 -4.85 9.06
N LEU A 39 16.41 -3.73 8.36
CA LEU A 39 17.03 -3.61 7.05
C LEU A 39 18.39 -2.92 7.19
N SER A 40 19.45 -3.51 6.61
CA SER A 40 20.77 -2.86 6.60
C SER A 40 20.85 -1.85 5.47
N ILE A 41 21.35 -0.65 5.76
CA ILE A 41 21.56 0.41 4.76
C ILE A 41 23.07 0.64 4.56
N THR A 42 23.47 0.97 3.34
CA THR A 42 24.88 1.18 2.97
C THR A 42 25.30 2.66 3.01
N GLN A 43 24.33 3.57 2.98
CA GLN A 43 24.56 5.02 2.95
C GLN A 43 23.80 5.71 4.10
N PRO A 44 24.22 6.91 4.53
CA PRO A 44 23.60 7.64 5.64
C PRO A 44 22.16 8.09 5.38
N SER A 45 21.74 8.18 4.12
CA SER A 45 20.36 8.42 3.70
C SER A 45 20.08 7.58 2.45
N VAL A 46 19.01 6.80 2.46
CA VAL A 46 18.59 5.96 1.33
C VAL A 46 17.11 6.12 1.05
N SER A 47 16.70 5.92 -0.20
CA SER A 47 15.28 5.91 -0.59
C SER A 47 14.68 4.54 -0.32
N LEU A 48 13.78 4.46 0.67
CA LEU A 48 12.98 3.27 0.93
C LEU A 48 11.68 3.35 0.13
N SER A 49 11.38 2.32 -0.65
CA SER A 49 10.12 2.21 -1.38
C SER A 49 9.56 0.79 -1.40
N VAL A 50 8.29 0.67 -1.80
CA VAL A 50 7.61 -0.62 -1.91
C VAL A 50 7.62 -1.09 -3.37
N ARG A 51 8.02 -2.33 -3.61
CA ARG A 51 8.01 -2.90 -4.97
C ARG A 51 6.57 -2.95 -5.51
N GLY A 52 6.37 -2.39 -6.69
CA GLY A 52 5.06 -2.32 -7.34
C GLY A 52 4.22 -1.11 -6.94
N ASP A 53 4.72 -0.23 -6.06
CA ASP A 53 4.10 1.05 -5.73
C ASP A 53 5.13 2.17 -5.75
N LYS A 54 5.28 2.81 -6.91
CA LYS A 54 6.24 3.91 -7.12
C LYS A 54 5.95 5.14 -6.27
N LYS A 55 4.73 5.28 -5.73
CA LYS A 55 4.31 6.45 -4.94
C LYS A 55 4.59 6.27 -3.45
N SER A 56 4.77 5.03 -3.00
CA SER A 56 5.23 4.71 -1.65
C SER A 56 6.75 4.78 -1.58
N ALA A 57 7.30 5.98 -1.46
CA ALA A 57 8.73 6.20 -1.29
C ALA A 57 9.02 7.29 -0.25
N ILE A 58 10.04 7.09 0.59
CA ILE A 58 10.51 8.07 1.57
C ILE A 58 12.03 7.94 1.75
N GLN A 59 12.70 9.04 2.09
CA GLN A 59 14.10 8.99 2.50
C GLN A 59 14.22 8.60 3.99
N VAL A 60 15.02 7.57 4.25
CA VAL A 60 15.26 7.02 5.59
C VAL A 60 16.75 7.10 5.93
N LYS A 61 17.05 7.33 7.20
CA LYS A 61 18.41 7.42 7.75
C LYS A 61 18.66 6.30 8.76
N GLU A 62 19.92 6.11 9.13
CA GLU A 62 20.30 5.17 10.18
C GLU A 62 19.53 5.45 11.48
N GLY A 63 18.97 4.40 12.09
CA GLY A 63 18.23 4.50 13.35
C GLY A 63 16.76 4.87 13.18
N ASP A 64 16.30 5.19 11.96
CA ASP A 64 14.88 5.45 11.72
C ASP A 64 14.04 4.21 12.00
N LYS A 65 12.92 4.44 12.71
CA LYS A 65 11.79 3.52 12.75
C LYS A 65 10.76 3.95 11.72
N VAL A 66 10.37 3.03 10.85
CA VAL A 66 9.48 3.29 9.74
C VAL A 66 8.31 2.33 9.82
N GLN A 67 7.10 2.86 9.72
CA GLN A 67 5.90 2.08 9.65
C GLN A 67 5.32 2.13 8.23
N ILE A 68 4.98 0.96 7.69
CA ILE A 68 4.30 0.81 6.41
C ILE A 68 2.86 0.43 6.70
N VAL A 69 1.90 1.23 6.25
CA VAL A 69 0.47 0.94 6.43
C VAL A 69 -0.25 0.96 5.08
N GLU A 70 -1.30 0.17 4.96
CA GLU A 70 -2.17 0.20 3.78
C GLU A 70 -2.92 1.53 3.70
N ASN A 71 -3.02 2.11 2.50
CA ASN A 71 -3.77 3.33 2.31
C ASN A 71 -5.27 3.02 2.23
N SER A 72 -5.99 3.29 3.32
CA SER A 72 -7.44 3.07 3.38
C SER A 72 -8.20 3.74 2.24
N LYS A 73 -7.80 4.94 1.79
CA LYS A 73 -8.49 5.63 0.68
C LYS A 73 -8.37 4.86 -0.63
N TYR A 74 -7.18 4.34 -0.95
CA TYR A 74 -6.95 3.52 -2.13
C TYR A 74 -7.82 2.27 -2.10
N PHE A 75 -7.79 1.54 -0.99
CA PHE A 75 -8.50 0.28 -0.86
C PHE A 75 -10.02 0.46 -0.78
N THR A 76 -10.52 1.51 -0.14
CA THR A 76 -11.96 1.82 -0.13
C THR A 76 -12.48 2.07 -1.54
N LEU A 77 -11.80 2.89 -2.34
CA LEU A 77 -12.20 3.14 -3.73
C LEU A 77 -12.13 1.86 -4.57
N TYR A 78 -11.08 1.05 -4.37
CA TYR A 78 -10.93 -0.23 -5.04
C TYR A 78 -12.08 -1.19 -4.73
N TYR A 79 -12.42 -1.39 -3.45
CA TYR A 79 -13.51 -2.27 -3.05
C TYR A 79 -14.88 -1.75 -3.45
N LEU A 80 -15.11 -0.43 -3.41
CA LEU A 80 -16.34 0.20 -3.89
C LEU A 80 -16.54 -0.09 -5.39
N SER A 81 -15.49 0.08 -6.19
CA SER A 81 -15.53 -0.25 -7.62
C SER A 81 -15.76 -1.75 -7.85
N LEU A 82 -15.08 -2.60 -7.10
CA LEU A 82 -15.23 -4.06 -7.21
C LEU A 82 -16.64 -4.53 -6.86
N ALA A 83 -17.31 -3.87 -5.90
CA ALA A 83 -18.68 -4.19 -5.51
C ALA A 83 -19.72 -3.91 -6.61
N ILE A 84 -19.38 -3.11 -7.63
CA ILE A 84 -20.27 -2.85 -8.76
C ILE A 84 -20.41 -4.08 -9.68
N LEU A 85 -19.36 -4.90 -9.79
CA LEU A 85 -19.37 -6.11 -10.63
C LEU A 85 -20.52 -7.07 -10.28
N PRO A 86 -20.67 -7.56 -9.03
CA PRO A 86 -21.78 -8.46 -8.71
C PRO A 86 -23.15 -7.79 -8.92
N ILE A 87 -23.29 -6.48 -8.73
CA ILE A 87 -24.55 -5.78 -9.00
C ILE A 87 -24.90 -5.86 -10.49
N VAL A 88 -23.93 -5.60 -11.36
CA VAL A 88 -24.13 -5.63 -12.82
C VAL A 88 -24.41 -7.06 -13.33
N PHE A 89 -23.80 -8.08 -12.72
CA PHE A 89 -23.96 -9.48 -13.14
C PHE A 89 -25.18 -10.19 -12.54
N LEU A 90 -25.57 -9.87 -11.30
CA LEU A 90 -26.66 -10.57 -10.59
C LEU A 90 -28.03 -9.96 -10.84
N PHE A 91 -28.10 -8.69 -11.22
CA PHE A 91 -29.37 -7.99 -11.44
C PHE A 91 -29.65 -7.80 -12.93
N ASP A 92 -30.92 -7.98 -13.30
CA ASP A 92 -31.38 -7.74 -14.67
C ASP A 92 -31.62 -6.25 -14.92
N LEU A 93 -30.51 -5.51 -15.06
CA LEU A 93 -30.50 -4.09 -15.36
C LEU A 93 -30.49 -3.84 -16.88
N PRO A 94 -31.09 -2.73 -17.36
CA PRO A 94 -30.98 -2.31 -18.75
C PRO A 94 -29.52 -2.16 -19.18
N THR A 95 -29.22 -2.51 -20.43
CA THR A 95 -27.85 -2.47 -20.98
C THR A 95 -27.16 -1.12 -20.79
N LEU A 96 -27.89 -0.01 -21.02
CA LEU A 96 -27.36 1.33 -20.81
C LEU A 96 -26.89 1.57 -19.37
N VAL A 97 -27.70 1.13 -18.39
CA VAL A 97 -27.38 1.27 -16.96
C VAL A 97 -26.16 0.43 -16.58
N LYS A 98 -26.08 -0.82 -17.07
CA LYS A 98 -24.90 -1.69 -16.87
C LYS A 98 -23.63 -1.04 -17.40
N THR A 99 -23.68 -0.50 -18.62
CA THR A 99 -22.54 0.16 -19.25
C THR A 99 -22.08 1.38 -18.44
N ILE A 100 -23.00 2.25 -18.00
CA ILE A 100 -22.67 3.43 -17.20
C ILE A 100 -22.00 3.01 -15.88
N LEU A 101 -22.56 2.00 -15.19
CA LEU A 101 -22.00 1.50 -13.93
C LEU A 101 -20.59 0.92 -14.12
N LEU A 102 -20.36 0.16 -15.18
CA LEU A 102 -19.04 -0.41 -15.50
C LEU A 102 -18.02 0.68 -15.85
N VAL A 103 -18.40 1.68 -16.64
CA VAL A 103 -17.53 2.82 -16.98
C VAL A 103 -17.18 3.61 -15.72
N LEU A 104 -18.17 3.85 -14.84
CA LEU A 104 -17.95 4.54 -13.57
C LEU A 104 -17.02 3.76 -12.64
N ALA A 105 -17.22 2.44 -12.52
CA ALA A 105 -16.35 1.55 -11.75
C ALA A 105 -14.91 1.62 -12.25
N LEU A 106 -14.71 1.54 -13.57
CA LEU A 106 -13.40 1.65 -14.19
C LEU A 106 -12.76 3.02 -13.92
N ALA A 107 -13.51 4.11 -14.10
CA ALA A 107 -13.03 5.47 -13.86
C ALA A 107 -12.58 5.66 -12.39
N ILE A 108 -13.36 5.18 -11.43
CA ILE A 108 -13.02 5.23 -9.99
C ILE A 108 -11.74 4.44 -9.71
N THR A 109 -11.59 3.23 -10.28
CA THR A 109 -10.39 2.41 -10.11
C THR A 109 -9.14 3.11 -10.67
N LEU A 110 -9.24 3.67 -11.87
CA LEU A 110 -8.14 4.39 -12.51
C LEU A 110 -7.76 5.65 -11.72
N LEU A 111 -8.76 6.41 -11.26
CA LEU A 111 -8.55 7.62 -10.46
C LEU A 111 -7.91 7.29 -9.11
N GLY A 112 -8.38 6.23 -8.44
CA GLY A 112 -7.79 5.74 -7.20
C GLY A 112 -6.31 5.35 -7.38
N HIS A 113 -5.99 4.64 -8.47
CA HIS A 113 -4.62 4.26 -8.79
C HIS A 113 -3.74 5.46 -9.17
N LEU A 114 -4.32 6.49 -9.79
CA LEU A 114 -3.61 7.70 -10.19
C LEU A 114 -3.34 8.66 -9.02
N ILE A 115 -4.23 8.74 -8.03
CA ILE A 115 -4.11 9.73 -6.95
C ILE A 115 -3.43 9.16 -5.72
N PHE A 116 -3.79 7.95 -5.30
CA PHE A 116 -3.39 7.43 -4.01
C PHE A 116 -2.26 6.40 -4.14
N PRO A 117 -1.21 6.46 -3.30
CA PRO A 117 -0.32 5.32 -3.11
C PRO A 117 -1.11 4.17 -2.47
N LYS A 118 -0.78 2.93 -2.80
CA LYS A 118 -1.33 1.73 -2.17
C LYS A 118 -0.84 1.60 -0.72
N TYR A 119 0.40 1.99 -0.45
CA TYR A 119 0.96 1.99 0.91
C TYR A 119 1.40 3.39 1.35
N ILE A 120 1.16 3.72 2.61
CA ILE A 120 1.70 4.93 3.23
C ILE A 120 2.90 4.51 4.06
N ILE A 121 4.07 5.07 3.74
CA ILE A 121 5.29 4.88 4.53
C ILE A 121 5.45 6.09 5.44
N ARG A 122 5.55 5.88 6.75
CA ARG A 122 5.70 6.94 7.74
C ARG A 122 6.90 6.66 8.61
N ARG A 123 7.70 7.69 8.90
CA ARG A 123 8.68 7.61 9.99
C ARG A 123 7.90 7.68 11.31
N GLU A 124 8.10 6.72 12.19
CA GLU A 124 7.64 6.85 13.57
C GLU A 124 8.47 7.97 14.22
N LYS A 125 7.80 8.98 14.76
CA LYS A 125 8.47 9.88 15.69
C LYS A 125 8.89 9.01 16.87
N SER A 126 10.19 8.94 17.16
CA SER A 126 10.66 8.52 18.48
C SER A 126 9.87 9.35 19.48
N SER A 127 8.98 8.71 20.23
CA SER A 127 8.43 9.30 21.44
C SER A 127 9.60 9.39 22.41
N ASP A 128 10.40 10.44 22.28
CA ASP A 128 11.31 10.83 23.36
C ASP A 128 10.44 11.10 24.59
N HIS A 129 10.87 10.46 25.67
CA HIS A 129 10.17 10.28 26.92
C HIS A 129 9.98 11.59 27.68
#